data_AF-A0A263DIF1-F1
#
_entry.id   AF-A0A263DIF1-F1
#
_cell.length_a   1.000
_cell.length_b   1.000
_cell.length_c   1.000
_cell.angle_alpha   90.00
_cell.angle_beta   90.00
_cell.angle_gamma   90.00
#
_symmetry.space_group_name_H-M   'P 1'
#
loop_
_entity.id
_entity.type
_entity.pdbx_description
1 polymer ?
#
loop_
_entity_poly.entity_id
_entity_poly.type
_entity_poly.pdbx_seq_one_letter_code
_entity_poly.pdbx_strand_id
1 'polypeptide(L)'
;MSQAGLTGLVTRLLESMCRALWGFAPRMIPHIVARLGPIRAVLWFGVNMPRLLRTMQVLGPLRTHLAAVAISLHNSCTYCAYGHAFALELIYLRDHGRLFPVDAHTIAGWRDLGPRELGHRLRSVLQEAGLHVEALWADRTLALASGEQRPVDVYEARIVHMVGMLGRMNRIAVEAGVEPDEAQNPINKDIALKARYAQLRAATT
;
A
#
# COMPACT_ATOMS: atom_id res chain seq x y z
N MET A 1 15.90 -31.37 -2.80
CA MET A 1 16.16 -29.97 -2.42
C MET A 1 15.80 -29.79 -0.95
N SER A 2 16.69 -29.23 -0.12
CA SER A 2 16.40 -29.00 1.31
C SER A 2 15.33 -27.92 1.50
N GLN A 3 14.66 -27.91 2.66
CA GLN A 3 13.66 -26.88 3.01
C GLN A 3 14.26 -25.47 2.99
N ALA A 4 15.50 -25.32 3.48
CA ALA A 4 16.26 -24.07 3.39
C ALA A 4 16.54 -23.68 1.92
N GLY A 5 16.93 -24.65 1.08
CA GLY A 5 17.15 -24.43 -0.35
C GLY A 5 15.89 -23.96 -1.09
N LEU A 6 14.74 -24.59 -0.81
CA LEU A 6 13.44 -24.22 -1.38
C LEU A 6 13.01 -22.82 -0.92
N THR A 7 13.22 -22.49 0.36
CA THR A 7 12.90 -21.17 0.94
C THR A 7 13.71 -20.07 0.24
N GLY A 8 15.02 -20.26 0.07
CA GLY A 8 15.87 -19.30 -0.62
C GLY A 8 15.51 -19.14 -2.09
N LEU A 9 15.17 -20.24 -2.78
CA LEU A 9 14.74 -20.20 -4.18
C LEU A 9 13.44 -19.40 -4.36
N VAL A 10 12.41 -19.70 -3.55
CA VAL A 10 11.12 -19.00 -3.62
C VAL A 10 11.25 -17.53 -3.26
N THR A 11 12.07 -17.19 -2.27
CA THR A 11 12.32 -15.79 -1.89
C THR A 11 12.88 -15.01 -3.09
N ARG A 12 13.94 -15.52 -3.74
CA ARG A 12 14.53 -14.89 -4.93
C ARG A 12 13.54 -14.78 -6.10
N LEU A 13 12.70 -15.79 -6.30
CA LEU A 13 11.67 -15.78 -7.35
C LEU A 13 10.67 -14.63 -7.11
N LEU A 14 10.14 -14.52 -5.90
CA LEU A 14 9.17 -13.48 -5.53
C LEU A 14 9.80 -12.08 -5.55
N GLU A 15 11.05 -11.94 -5.08
CA GLU A 15 11.80 -10.69 -5.17
C GLU A 15 12.01 -10.25 -6.63
N SER A 16 12.38 -11.19 -7.50
CA SER A 16 12.57 -10.93 -8.94
C SER A 16 11.27 -10.48 -9.60
N MET A 17 10.15 -11.12 -9.26
CA MET A 17 8.82 -10.71 -9.71
C MET A 17 8.49 -9.28 -9.25
N CYS A 18 8.72 -8.95 -7.97
CA CYS A 18 8.48 -7.60 -7.47
C CYS A 18 9.39 -6.56 -8.12
N ARG A 19 10.66 -6.88 -8.41
CA ARG A 19 11.56 -5.99 -9.17
C ARG A 19 11.01 -5.68 -10.55
N ALA A 20 10.47 -6.68 -11.26
CA ALA A 20 9.85 -6.45 -12.57
C ALA A 20 8.61 -5.54 -12.46
N LEU A 21 7.77 -5.75 -11.46
CA LEU A 21 6.54 -4.99 -11.25
C LEU A 21 6.81 -3.55 -10.81
N TRP A 22 7.66 -3.35 -9.80
CA TRP A 22 7.78 -2.09 -9.05
C TRP A 22 9.18 -1.46 -9.10
N GLY A 23 10.15 -2.13 -9.70
CA GLY A 23 11.54 -1.64 -9.79
C GLY A 23 12.42 -1.98 -8.58
N PHE A 24 11.88 -2.63 -7.54
CA PHE A 24 12.63 -3.02 -6.35
C PHE A 24 12.12 -4.34 -5.76
N ALA A 25 12.95 -4.97 -4.92
CA ALA A 25 12.56 -6.14 -4.13
C ALA A 25 12.15 -5.67 -2.72
N PRO A 26 10.86 -5.76 -2.35
CA PRO A 26 10.40 -5.33 -1.03
C PRO A 26 11.08 -6.15 0.08
N ARG A 27 11.56 -5.47 1.13
CA ARG A 27 12.16 -6.10 2.32
C ARG A 27 11.21 -7.07 3.00
N MET A 28 9.90 -6.92 2.80
CA MET A 28 8.88 -7.81 3.36
C MET A 28 8.84 -9.22 2.73
N ILE A 29 9.39 -9.42 1.52
CA ILE A 29 9.27 -10.71 0.81
C ILE A 29 9.86 -11.89 1.61
N PRO A 30 11.10 -11.84 2.14
CA PRO A 30 11.64 -12.89 2.99
C PRO A 30 10.76 -13.21 4.20
N HIS A 31 10.16 -12.19 4.84
CA HIS A 31 9.29 -12.37 6.01
C HIS A 31 7.97 -13.07 5.66
N ILE A 32 7.39 -12.77 4.49
CA ILE A 32 6.20 -13.49 4.00
C ILE A 32 6.54 -14.96 3.76
N VAL A 33 7.67 -15.24 3.10
CA VAL A 33 8.10 -16.61 2.83
C VAL A 33 8.39 -17.37 4.12
N ALA A 34 9.06 -16.74 5.09
CA ALA A 34 9.32 -17.33 6.39
C ALA A 34 8.03 -17.65 7.16
N ARG A 35 7.05 -16.74 7.15
CA ARG A 35 5.78 -16.92 7.88
C ARG A 35 4.87 -17.97 7.27
N LEU A 36 4.74 -17.98 5.94
CA LEU A 36 3.80 -18.85 5.24
C LEU A 36 4.42 -20.20 4.86
N GLY A 37 5.74 -20.25 4.72
CA GLY A 37 6.44 -21.32 4.03
C GLY A 37 6.44 -21.10 2.50
N PRO A 38 7.45 -21.64 1.78
CA PRO A 38 7.69 -21.32 0.38
C PRO A 38 6.51 -21.62 -0.55
N ILE A 39 5.91 -22.81 -0.44
CA ILE A 39 4.81 -23.22 -1.32
C ILE A 39 3.57 -22.35 -1.08
N ARG A 40 3.21 -22.14 0.19
CA ARG A 40 2.04 -21.32 0.55
C ARG A 40 2.24 -19.85 0.21
N ALA A 41 3.48 -19.34 0.27
CA ALA A 41 3.79 -17.99 -0.19
C ALA A 41 3.53 -17.84 -1.69
N VAL A 42 4.03 -18.75 -2.53
CA VAL A 42 3.77 -18.72 -3.98
C VAL A 42 2.26 -18.79 -4.27
N LEU A 43 1.54 -19.72 -3.64
CA LEU A 43 0.09 -19.83 -3.81
C LEU A 43 -0.64 -18.55 -3.38
N TRP A 44 -0.23 -17.97 -2.25
CA TRP A 44 -0.83 -16.74 -1.74
C TRP A 44 -0.59 -15.56 -2.70
N PHE A 45 0.61 -15.41 -3.25
CA PHE A 45 0.89 -14.40 -4.29
C PHE A 45 0.09 -14.67 -5.56
N GLY A 46 0.03 -15.93 -6.02
CA GLY A 46 -0.72 -16.33 -7.21
C GLY A 46 -2.22 -16.04 -7.14
N VAL A 47 -2.82 -16.10 -5.94
CA VAL A 47 -4.23 -15.75 -5.73
C VAL A 47 -4.44 -14.24 -5.56
N ASN A 48 -3.57 -13.56 -4.82
CA ASN A 48 -3.81 -12.17 -4.43
C ASN A 48 -3.30 -11.15 -5.45
N MET A 49 -2.13 -11.36 -6.07
CA MET A 49 -1.54 -10.39 -6.99
C MET A 49 -2.41 -10.13 -8.22
N PRO A 50 -2.95 -11.13 -8.94
CA PRO A 50 -3.80 -10.87 -10.09
C PRO A 50 -5.07 -10.09 -9.72
N ARG A 51 -5.63 -10.35 -8.53
CA ARG A 51 -6.82 -9.65 -8.03
C ARG A 51 -6.50 -8.20 -7.63
N LEU A 52 -5.33 -7.96 -7.02
CA LEU A 52 -4.83 -6.60 -6.76
C LEU A 52 -4.62 -5.83 -8.06
N LEU A 53 -3.94 -6.42 -9.05
CA LEU A 53 -3.70 -5.78 -10.34
C LEU A 53 -5.00 -5.44 -11.07
N ARG A 54 -5.98 -6.36 -11.08
CA ARG A 54 -7.31 -6.08 -11.64
C ARG A 54 -8.05 -5.00 -10.85
N THR A 55 -7.90 -4.95 -9.54
CA THR A 55 -8.48 -3.89 -8.71
C THR A 55 -7.87 -2.54 -9.05
N MET A 56 -6.55 -2.48 -9.26
CA MET A 56 -5.85 -1.28 -9.71
C MET A 56 -6.31 -0.80 -11.09
N GLN A 57 -6.62 -1.72 -12.00
CA GLN A 57 -7.19 -1.39 -13.32
C GLN A 57 -8.63 -0.84 -13.21
N VAL A 58 -9.44 -1.38 -12.30
CA VAL A 58 -10.87 -1.04 -12.18
C VAL A 58 -11.09 0.22 -11.33
N LEU A 59 -10.47 0.31 -10.16
CA LEU A 59 -10.62 1.48 -9.26
C LEU A 59 -9.67 2.62 -9.63
N GLY A 60 -8.62 2.32 -10.40
CA GLY A 60 -7.51 3.22 -10.65
C GLY A 60 -6.43 3.12 -9.55
N PRO A 61 -5.18 3.49 -9.87
CA PRO A 61 -4.06 3.33 -8.96
C PRO A 61 -4.15 4.26 -7.74
N LEU A 62 -4.62 5.51 -7.91
CA LEU A 62 -4.78 6.47 -6.81
C LEU A 62 -5.71 5.91 -5.71
N ARG A 63 -6.94 5.49 -6.08
CA ARG A 63 -7.93 4.94 -5.13
C ARG A 63 -7.45 3.64 -4.50
N THR A 64 -6.79 2.78 -5.29
CA THR A 64 -6.24 1.52 -4.76
C THR A 64 -5.18 1.80 -3.70
N HIS A 65 -4.25 2.73 -3.96
CA HIS A 65 -3.24 3.09 -2.95
C HIS A 65 -3.83 3.81 -1.75
N LEU A 66 -4.82 4.68 -1.94
CA LEU A 66 -5.52 5.29 -0.81
C LEU A 66 -6.21 4.25 0.08
N ALA A 67 -6.92 3.29 -0.52
CA ALA A 67 -7.53 2.21 0.24
C ALA A 67 -6.47 1.41 1.01
N ALA A 68 -5.33 1.14 0.37
CA ALA A 68 -4.24 0.42 1.01
C ALA A 68 -3.56 1.22 2.15
N VAL A 69 -3.45 2.55 2.04
CA VAL A 69 -3.03 3.45 3.12
C VAL A 69 -3.99 3.36 4.28
N ALA A 70 -5.30 3.57 4.04
CA ALA A 70 -6.32 3.53 5.08
C ALA A 70 -6.34 2.18 5.84
N ILE A 71 -6.30 1.06 5.11
CA ILE A 71 -6.23 -0.28 5.69
C ILE A 71 -4.95 -0.47 6.53
N SER A 72 -3.81 -0.01 6.00
CA SER A 72 -2.53 -0.19 6.69
C SER A 72 -2.42 0.66 7.95
N LEU A 73 -2.96 1.89 7.96
CA LEU A 73 -3.06 2.73 9.14
C LEU A 73 -4.02 2.14 10.17
N HIS A 74 -5.17 1.62 9.73
CA HIS A 74 -6.10 0.89 10.61
C HIS A 74 -5.44 -0.32 11.30
N ASN A 75 -4.54 -1.02 10.59
CA ASN A 75 -3.78 -2.15 11.12
C ASN A 75 -2.45 -1.75 11.79
N SER A 76 -2.22 -0.45 12.03
CA SER A 76 -1.01 0.12 12.62
C SER A 76 0.31 -0.31 11.93
N CYS A 77 0.30 -0.51 10.61
CA CYS A 77 1.46 -0.95 9.84
C CYS A 77 2.14 0.20 9.10
N THR A 78 3.25 0.70 9.67
CA THR A 78 4.05 1.78 9.07
C THR A 78 4.65 1.40 7.71
N TYR A 79 5.19 0.19 7.57
CA TYR A 79 5.78 -0.28 6.31
C TYR A 79 4.83 -0.13 5.12
N CYS A 80 3.63 -0.70 5.25
CA CYS A 80 2.64 -0.70 4.20
C CYS A 80 1.99 0.68 4.03
N ALA A 81 1.72 1.40 5.12
CA ALA A 81 1.19 2.75 5.06
C ALA A 81 2.13 3.67 4.28
N TYR A 82 3.42 3.66 4.59
CA TYR A 82 4.43 4.42 3.88
C TYR A 82 4.52 4.04 2.39
N GLY A 83 4.69 2.75 2.08
CA GLY A 83 4.89 2.31 0.69
C GLY A 83 3.69 2.61 -0.22
N HIS A 84 2.48 2.62 0.32
CA HIS A 84 1.28 3.00 -0.42
C HIS A 84 1.05 4.52 -0.44
N ALA A 85 1.39 5.24 0.63
CA ALA A 85 1.33 6.70 0.67
C ALA A 85 2.32 7.29 -0.35
N PHE A 86 3.55 6.78 -0.39
CA PHE A 86 4.55 7.26 -1.34
C PHE A 86 4.14 6.98 -2.80
N ALA A 87 3.52 5.82 -3.06
CA ALA A 87 2.93 5.56 -4.38
C ALA A 87 1.82 6.57 -4.72
N LEU A 88 0.93 6.88 -3.76
CA LEU A 88 -0.13 7.88 -3.91
C LEU A 88 0.43 9.26 -4.22
N GLU A 89 1.48 9.70 -3.52
CA GLU A 89 2.13 10.99 -3.75
C GLU A 89 2.75 11.11 -5.14
N LEU A 90 3.46 10.07 -5.60
CA LEU A 90 4.04 10.07 -6.94
C LEU A 90 2.93 10.11 -8.01
N ILE A 91 1.85 9.35 -7.83
CA ILE A 91 0.71 9.36 -8.75
C ILE A 91 0.08 10.76 -8.78
N TYR A 92 -0.12 11.35 -7.61
CA TYR A 92 -0.69 12.68 -7.48
C TYR A 92 0.17 13.75 -8.16
N LEU A 93 1.50 13.71 -7.97
CA LEU A 93 2.42 14.63 -8.64
C LEU A 93 2.38 14.48 -10.17
N ARG A 94 2.34 13.24 -10.67
CA ARG A 94 2.24 12.98 -12.12
C ARG A 94 0.94 13.55 -12.69
N ASP A 95 -0.19 13.32 -12.01
CA ASP A 95 -1.52 13.61 -12.55
C ASP A 95 -1.92 15.09 -12.37
N HIS A 96 -1.47 15.72 -11.29
CA HIS A 96 -1.86 17.10 -10.93
C HIS A 96 -0.72 18.11 -11.07
N GLY A 97 0.51 17.67 -11.33
CA GLY A 97 1.66 18.54 -11.51
C GLY A 97 2.14 19.27 -10.24
N ARG A 98 1.56 18.95 -9.06
CA ARG A 98 1.89 19.55 -7.75
C ARG A 98 2.02 18.49 -6.67
N LEU A 99 2.69 18.82 -5.56
CA LEU A 99 2.86 17.90 -4.43
C LEU A 99 1.52 17.61 -3.74
N PHE A 100 1.39 16.40 -3.19
CA PHE A 100 0.33 16.08 -2.25
C PHE A 100 0.55 16.88 -0.95
N PRO A 101 -0.51 17.34 -0.24
CA PRO A 101 -0.33 18.29 0.88
C PRO A 101 0.58 17.78 2.00
N VAL A 102 0.57 16.46 2.27
CA VAL A 102 1.35 15.83 3.33
C VAL A 102 2.21 14.70 2.76
N ASP A 103 3.44 14.54 3.25
CA ASP A 103 4.34 13.50 2.80
C ASP A 103 4.04 12.11 3.40
N ALA A 104 4.55 11.06 2.76
CA ALA A 104 4.34 9.67 3.18
C ALA A 104 4.88 9.33 4.57
N HIS A 105 5.96 9.97 5.05
CA HIS A 105 6.45 9.73 6.41
C HIS A 105 5.46 10.28 7.42
N THR A 106 4.97 11.49 7.19
CA THR A 106 3.95 12.11 8.04
C THR A 106 2.66 11.28 8.06
N ILE A 107 2.18 10.81 6.90
CA ILE A 107 1.00 9.92 6.83
C ILE A 107 1.26 8.61 7.58
N ALA A 108 2.42 7.97 7.37
CA ALA A 108 2.75 6.70 8.04
C ALA A 108 2.89 6.84 9.57
N GLY A 109 3.14 8.06 10.07
CA GLY A 109 3.15 8.41 11.48
C GLY A 109 1.76 8.41 12.13
N TRP A 110 0.67 8.35 11.36
CA TRP A 110 -0.71 8.34 11.88
C TRP A 110 -1.19 6.97 12.38
N ARG A 111 -0.31 5.98 12.45
CA ARG A 111 -0.64 4.58 12.80
C ARG A 111 -1.26 4.38 14.19
N ASP A 112 -1.03 5.33 15.09
CA ASP A 112 -1.47 5.29 16.49
C ASP A 112 -2.74 6.12 16.73
N LEU A 113 -3.29 6.73 15.67
CA LEU A 113 -4.54 7.49 15.77
C LEU A 113 -5.75 6.56 15.92
N GLY A 114 -6.71 6.97 16.76
CA GLY A 114 -8.00 6.29 16.86
C GLY A 114 -8.80 6.39 15.54
N PRO A 115 -9.73 5.46 15.25
CA PRO A 115 -10.41 5.38 13.95
C PRO A 115 -11.10 6.66 13.49
N ARG A 116 -11.75 7.38 14.41
CA ARG A 116 -12.43 8.66 14.11
C ARG A 116 -11.45 9.76 13.73
N GLU A 117 -10.34 9.88 14.47
CA GLU A 117 -9.31 10.87 14.21
C GLU A 117 -8.57 10.55 12.90
N LEU A 118 -8.26 9.27 12.67
CA LEU A 118 -7.67 8.80 11.41
C LEU A 118 -8.57 9.17 10.20
N GLY A 119 -9.87 8.89 10.29
CA GLY A 119 -10.84 9.26 9.25
C GLY A 119 -10.88 10.77 9.01
N HIS A 120 -10.91 11.57 10.09
CA HIS A 120 -10.89 13.03 9.99
C HIS A 120 -9.62 13.55 9.31
N ARG A 121 -8.44 13.06 9.71
CA ARG A 121 -7.14 13.44 9.12
C ARG A 121 -7.04 13.10 7.65
N LEU A 122 -7.39 11.87 7.27
CA LEU A 122 -7.39 11.45 5.87
C LEU A 122 -8.36 12.30 5.04
N ARG A 123 -9.57 12.54 5.55
CA ARG A 123 -10.56 13.38 4.87
C ARG A 123 -10.05 14.81 4.64
N SER A 124 -9.48 15.42 5.67
CA SER A 124 -8.94 16.79 5.59
C SER A 124 -7.85 16.89 4.51
N VAL A 125 -6.89 15.96 4.52
CA VAL A 125 -5.76 16.01 3.58
C VAL A 125 -6.21 15.76 2.13
N LEU A 126 -7.20 14.89 1.94
CA LEU A 126 -7.77 14.61 0.63
C LEU A 126 -8.58 15.79 0.10
N GLN A 127 -9.34 16.47 0.97
CA GLN A 127 -10.09 17.67 0.59
C GLN A 127 -9.15 18.82 0.21
N GLU A 128 -8.06 19.04 0.95
CA GLU A 128 -7.03 20.01 0.61
C GLU A 128 -6.35 19.69 -0.75
N ALA A 129 -6.17 18.39 -1.03
CA ALA A 129 -5.67 17.92 -2.32
C ALA A 129 -6.70 18.05 -3.47
N GLY A 130 -7.94 18.48 -3.21
CA GLY A 130 -9.03 18.52 -4.18
C GLY A 130 -9.63 17.15 -4.53
N LEU A 131 -9.35 16.12 -3.73
CA LEU A 131 -9.78 14.74 -3.91
C LEU A 131 -11.04 14.43 -3.08
N HIS A 132 -12.11 15.20 -3.29
CA HIS A 132 -13.33 15.11 -2.49
C HIS A 132 -14.04 13.75 -2.60
N VAL A 133 -13.99 13.11 -3.77
CA VAL A 133 -14.59 11.78 -3.98
C VAL A 133 -13.78 10.71 -3.26
N GLU A 134 -12.46 10.80 -3.33
CA GLU A 134 -11.53 9.89 -2.67
C GLU A 134 -11.64 9.99 -1.13
N ALA A 135 -11.99 11.16 -0.60
CA ALA A 135 -12.28 11.33 0.82
C ALA A 135 -13.44 10.42 1.27
N LEU A 136 -14.51 10.32 0.47
CA LEU A 136 -15.61 9.39 0.74
C LEU A 136 -15.16 7.91 0.64
N TRP A 137 -14.23 7.60 -0.28
CA TRP A 137 -13.65 6.26 -0.40
C TRP A 137 -12.76 5.89 0.79
N ALA A 138 -12.03 6.85 1.37
CA ALA A 138 -11.24 6.63 2.59
C ALA A 138 -12.15 6.24 3.76
N ASP A 139 -13.24 6.99 3.98
CA ASP A 139 -14.22 6.68 5.02
C ASP A 139 -14.85 5.29 4.84
N ARG A 140 -15.31 4.97 3.61
CA ARG A 140 -15.85 3.63 3.29
C ARG A 140 -14.83 2.53 3.51
N THR A 141 -13.57 2.77 3.13
CA THR A 141 -12.51 1.78 3.32
C THR A 141 -12.28 1.50 4.80
N LEU A 142 -12.26 2.54 5.64
CA LEU A 142 -12.12 2.37 7.10
C LEU A 142 -13.31 1.60 7.70
N ALA A 143 -14.54 1.90 7.28
CA ALA A 143 -15.74 1.18 7.73
C ALA A 143 -15.75 -0.30 7.31
N LEU A 144 -15.26 -0.61 6.11
CA LEU A 144 -15.08 -2.00 5.65
C LEU A 144 -13.94 -2.71 6.39
N ALA A 145 -12.86 -1.99 6.71
CA ALA A 145 -11.72 -2.53 7.45
C ALA A 145 -12.07 -2.84 8.91
N SER A 146 -12.86 -1.98 9.56
CA SER A 146 -13.33 -2.18 10.94
C SER A 146 -14.45 -3.21 11.05
N GLY A 147 -15.09 -3.60 9.93
CA GLY A 147 -16.24 -4.51 9.92
C GLY A 147 -17.56 -3.84 10.31
N GLU A 148 -17.59 -2.51 10.45
CA GLU A 148 -18.83 -1.74 10.70
C GLU A 148 -19.79 -1.81 9.50
N GLN A 149 -19.26 -2.01 8.29
CA GLN A 149 -20.03 -2.13 7.05
C GLN A 149 -19.76 -3.46 6.34
N ARG A 150 -20.80 -4.01 5.69
CA ARG A 150 -20.67 -5.09 4.70
C ARG A 150 -20.63 -4.51 3.27
N PRO A 151 -19.89 -5.12 2.33
CA PRO A 151 -19.80 -4.60 0.97
C PRO A 151 -21.16 -4.63 0.29
N VAL A 152 -21.58 -3.51 -0.31
CA VAL A 152 -22.89 -3.40 -1.00
C VAL A 152 -22.79 -3.53 -2.52
N ASP A 153 -21.58 -3.41 -3.07
CA ASP A 153 -21.34 -3.53 -4.51
C ASP A 153 -20.01 -4.23 -4.85
N VAL A 154 -19.75 -4.34 -6.16
CA VAL A 154 -18.54 -4.99 -6.69
C VAL A 154 -17.26 -4.22 -6.43
N TYR A 155 -17.32 -2.92 -6.17
CA TYR A 155 -16.16 -2.09 -5.85
C TYR A 155 -15.77 -2.26 -4.38
N GLU A 156 -16.74 -2.22 -3.48
CA GLU A 156 -16.54 -2.50 -2.06
C GLU A 156 -16.09 -3.95 -1.83
N ALA A 157 -16.59 -4.91 -2.61
CA ALA A 157 -16.10 -6.29 -2.56
C ALA A 157 -14.60 -6.41 -2.91
N ARG A 158 -14.07 -5.51 -3.76
CA ARG A 158 -12.62 -5.43 -4.04
C ARG A 158 -11.85 -4.85 -2.85
N ILE A 159 -12.41 -3.84 -2.20
CA ILE A 159 -11.82 -3.26 -0.98
C ILE A 159 -11.79 -4.32 0.13
N VAL A 160 -12.85 -5.09 0.33
CA VAL A 160 -12.88 -6.21 1.31
C VAL A 160 -11.81 -7.26 0.98
N HIS A 161 -11.61 -7.58 -0.30
CA HIS A 161 -10.49 -8.45 -0.68
C HIS A 161 -9.12 -7.83 -0.29
N MET A 162 -8.94 -6.53 -0.51
CA MET A 162 -7.73 -5.83 -0.08
C MET A 162 -7.57 -5.82 1.44
N VAL A 163 -8.65 -5.64 2.22
CA VAL A 163 -8.65 -5.73 3.69
C VAL A 163 -8.08 -7.08 4.13
N GLY A 164 -8.55 -8.19 3.53
CA GLY A 164 -8.04 -9.53 3.84
C GLY A 164 -6.58 -9.74 3.43
N MET A 165 -6.22 -9.30 2.22
CA MET A 165 -4.86 -9.42 1.68
C MET A 165 -3.85 -8.59 2.50
N LEU A 166 -4.10 -7.29 2.63
CA LEU A 166 -3.25 -6.35 3.35
C LEU A 166 -3.25 -6.65 4.84
N GLY A 167 -4.36 -7.05 5.45
CA GLY A 167 -4.38 -7.43 6.86
C GLY A 167 -3.41 -8.57 7.18
N ARG A 168 -3.20 -9.52 6.26
CA ARG A 168 -2.14 -10.53 6.42
C ARG A 168 -0.74 -9.93 6.26
N MET A 169 -0.50 -9.11 5.23
CA MET A 169 0.81 -8.47 5.01
C MET A 169 1.18 -7.54 6.17
N ASN A 170 0.24 -6.73 6.63
CA ASN A 170 0.38 -5.78 7.73
C ASN A 170 0.78 -6.49 9.01
N ARG A 171 0.10 -7.58 9.39
CA ARG A 171 0.50 -8.38 10.56
C ARG A 171 1.93 -8.91 10.45
N ILE A 172 2.30 -9.45 9.30
CA ILE A 172 3.67 -9.97 9.08
C ILE A 172 4.69 -8.83 9.20
N ALA A 173 4.43 -7.68 8.59
CA ALA A 173 5.33 -6.53 8.62
C ALA A 173 5.49 -5.95 10.04
N VAL A 174 4.40 -5.85 10.80
CA VAL A 174 4.41 -5.39 12.19
C VAL A 174 5.16 -6.38 13.09
N GLU A 175 4.82 -7.67 13.01
CA GLU A 175 5.49 -8.74 13.79
C GLU A 175 7.00 -8.78 13.52
N ALA A 176 7.42 -8.52 12.28
CA ALA A 176 8.82 -8.56 11.87
C ALA A 176 9.56 -7.22 11.97
N GLY A 177 8.89 -6.13 12.38
CA GLY A 177 9.50 -4.80 12.45
C GLY A 177 10.08 -4.33 11.11
N VAL A 178 9.37 -4.56 10.00
CA VAL A 178 9.90 -4.24 8.67
C VAL A 178 9.95 -2.73 8.46
N GLU A 179 11.14 -2.21 8.18
CA GLU A 179 11.36 -0.79 7.92
C GLU A 179 10.86 -0.36 6.53
N PRO A 180 10.27 0.85 6.39
CA PRO A 180 9.80 1.40 5.12
C PRO A 180 10.81 1.32 3.95
N ASP A 181 10.29 1.07 2.74
CA ASP A 181 11.07 0.93 1.50
C ASP A 181 10.73 2.02 0.46
N GLU A 182 10.19 1.60 -0.69
CA GLU A 182 9.84 2.42 -1.86
C GLU A 182 8.35 2.25 -2.18
N ALA A 183 7.88 2.99 -3.19
CA ALA A 183 6.49 2.95 -3.63
C ALA A 183 6.14 1.60 -4.28
N GLN A 184 5.10 0.92 -3.76
CA GLN A 184 4.65 -0.40 -4.24
C GLN A 184 3.77 -0.29 -5.51
N ASN A 185 4.28 0.39 -6.55
CA ASN A 185 3.56 0.65 -7.79
C ASN A 185 4.54 0.79 -8.96
N PRO A 186 4.16 0.47 -10.22
CA PRO A 186 5.02 0.68 -11.38
C PRO A 186 5.57 2.11 -11.54
N ILE A 187 4.86 3.13 -11.03
CA ILE A 187 5.31 4.53 -11.03
C ILE A 187 6.65 4.72 -10.30
N ASN A 188 7.00 3.82 -9.38
CA ASN A 188 8.28 3.85 -8.68
C ASN A 188 9.49 3.70 -9.60
N LYS A 189 9.28 3.15 -10.82
CA LYS A 189 10.30 3.04 -11.86
C LYS A 189 10.59 4.35 -12.57
N ASP A 190 9.77 5.39 -12.39
CA ASP A 190 9.98 6.70 -13.00
C ASP A 190 11.01 7.51 -12.19
N ILE A 191 12.27 7.40 -12.60
CA ILE A 191 13.41 8.08 -11.95
C ILE A 191 13.27 9.60 -12.04
N ALA A 192 12.81 10.12 -13.18
CA ALA A 192 12.67 11.56 -13.40
C ALA A 192 11.57 12.14 -12.49
N LEU A 193 10.45 11.43 -12.34
CA LEU A 193 9.39 11.82 -11.42
C LEU A 193 9.84 11.79 -9.96
N LYS A 194 10.59 10.74 -9.54
CA LYS A 194 11.14 10.69 -8.17
C LYS A 194 12.15 11.82 -7.91
N ALA A 195 12.99 12.14 -8.89
CA ALA A 195 13.92 13.27 -8.79
C ALA A 195 13.17 14.61 -8.67
N ARG A 196 12.15 14.84 -9.51
CA ARG A 196 11.29 16.02 -9.43
C ARG A 196 10.56 16.10 -8.08
N TYR A 197 10.02 14.98 -7.61
CA TYR A 197 9.37 14.89 -6.29
C TYR A 197 10.32 15.32 -5.17
N ALA A 198 11.54 14.77 -5.15
CA ALA A 198 12.55 15.12 -4.15
C ALA A 198 12.95 16.60 -4.20
N GLN A 199 13.14 17.17 -5.40
CA GLN A 199 13.44 18.59 -5.58
C GLN A 199 12.33 19.49 -5.03
N LEU A 200 11.06 19.20 -5.36
CA LEU A 200 9.92 19.98 -4.88
C LEU A 200 9.75 19.88 -3.37
N ARG A 201 9.94 18.69 -2.78
CA ARG A 201 9.86 18.50 -1.31
C ARG A 201 10.97 19.25 -0.58
N ALA A 202 12.19 19.21 -1.10
CA ALA A 202 13.31 19.96 -0.53
C ALA A 202 13.09 21.49 -0.58
N ALA A 203 12.38 22.00 -1.59
CA ALA A 203 12.06 23.43 -1.69
C ALA A 203 10.92 23.89 -0.75
N THR A 204 10.20 22.96 -0.12
CA THR A 204 9.07 23.25 0.78
C THR A 204 9.45 23.11 2.26
N THR A 205 10.64 22.59 2.56
CA THR A 205 11.19 22.40 3.91
C THR A 205 12.08 23.57 4.29
#